data_AF-A0A5Q4DFY3-F1
#
_entry.id   AF-A0A5Q4DFY3-F1
#
_cell.length_a   1.000
_cell.length_b   1.000
_cell.length_c   1.000
_cell.angle_alpha   90.00
_cell.angle_beta   90.00
_cell.angle_gamma   90.00
#
_symmetry.space_group_name_H-M   'P 1'
#
loop_
_entity.id
_entity.type
_entity.pdbx_description
1 polymer ?
#
loop_
_entity_poly.entity_id
_entity_poly.type
_entity_poly.pdbx_seq_one_letter_code
_entity_poly.pdbx_strand_id
1 'polypeptide(L)'
;MVLEGATASVDTAPPEGGGCSMHYLRGLRRLGRRLLSPGRGHLPWFLYHAAYRRGLTGVPMDAMRGERVLTWLLDEGWLRERRVLVPRPASLENLLRVHAPGYLRSLEDPEVVGRILGLRVNPEEARAALAMQRLASGGTIQAVRLALRTGGVAFHLGGGFHHAGPARGTGFCLLNDVAVAIRRIRARGFDEPILVVDLDLHDGNGTRTVFADDPTVHTFSLHNQHWDEPDAVADTSIAFGAGIEDGPYLELLRRELPPVVAAHRPGLTVYVAGVDAGADDGYGDGRLTRSALLERDRFVTDTVGSPLAVVLAGGYGASAWRATARYAAWLATGSVEEPPDDLRVALERADRRWDRVGAKPPAPATHDPFQWTLEPGDLSAAGAPDSAPTLLLGRYDVHAVRKDLERFGIFAHLRNRGYPDPEVELQAATGLGPVVRVWGEAERTHLLVELRLELDRGTLVDHPMLRVEWLLLQDPRASFTEARPPLPGQEHPGLGGLADVVAWLVTLCRGLALDGILFRTAHWHVAALARRHLRFVSREDAERFGRVAEAMRGRSLAEAAAELERGSSSADVGTGAALAWDDMLLVIPVGSGLAGRTWPSPPGPEDANLPR
;
A
#
# COMPACT_ATOMS: atom_id res chain seq x y z
N MET A 1 -68.34 29.30 15.14
CA MET A 1 -67.95 30.64 15.61
C MET A 1 -66.60 30.47 16.32
N VAL A 2 -65.52 30.45 15.54
CA VAL A 2 -64.40 31.43 15.53
C VAL A 2 -63.45 31.30 16.72
N LEU A 3 -62.17 31.05 16.38
CA LEU A 3 -60.90 31.65 16.87
C LEU A 3 -59.79 30.55 16.78
N GLU A 4 -58.97 30.50 15.72
CA GLU A 4 -57.71 31.26 15.48
C GLU A 4 -56.68 31.12 16.62
N GLY A 5 -55.38 30.82 16.40
CA GLY A 5 -54.60 30.74 15.16
C GLY A 5 -53.13 30.35 15.40
N ALA A 6 -52.31 30.63 14.38
CA ALA A 6 -50.86 30.53 14.26
C ALA A 6 -50.25 29.16 13.85
N THR A 7 -50.30 28.90 12.55
CA THR A 7 -49.32 28.08 11.82
C THR A 7 -48.04 28.88 11.57
N ALA A 8 -46.89 28.39 12.05
CA ALA A 8 -45.58 28.84 11.59
C ALA A 8 -45.02 27.79 10.63
N SER A 9 -44.95 28.14 9.34
CA SER A 9 -44.24 27.40 8.30
C SER A 9 -42.73 27.47 8.57
N VAL A 10 -42.08 26.31 8.70
CA VAL A 10 -40.62 26.23 8.65
C VAL A 10 -40.23 26.27 7.18
N ASP A 11 -39.85 27.46 6.70
CA ASP A 11 -39.14 27.63 5.43
C ASP A 11 -37.79 26.93 5.51
N THR A 12 -37.68 25.78 4.85
CA THR A 12 -36.38 25.16 4.54
C THR A 12 -35.88 25.67 3.20
N ALA A 13 -35.38 26.90 3.17
CA ALA A 13 -34.47 27.32 2.10
C ALA A 13 -33.05 26.78 2.43
N PRO A 14 -32.34 26.15 1.48
CA PRO A 14 -30.94 25.79 1.68
C PRO A 14 -30.10 27.07 1.76
N PRO A 15 -29.00 27.09 2.52
CA PRO A 15 -28.09 28.23 2.49
C PRO A 15 -27.48 28.31 1.09
N GLU A 16 -27.82 29.37 0.37
CA GLU A 16 -27.10 29.77 -0.84
C GLU A 16 -25.66 30.13 -0.46
N GLY A 17 -24.69 29.50 -1.12
CA GLY A 17 -23.27 29.78 -0.93
C GLY A 17 -22.58 28.93 0.14
N GLY A 18 -22.46 27.62 -0.10
CA GLY A 18 -21.60 26.75 0.69
C GLY A 18 -21.34 25.45 -0.06
N GLY A 19 -20.12 25.28 -0.57
CA GLY A 19 -19.70 24.04 -1.22
C GLY A 19 -20.04 22.84 -0.32
N CYS A 20 -20.82 21.91 -0.87
CA CYS A 20 -21.22 20.69 -0.18
C CYS A 20 -19.95 19.92 0.20
N SER A 21 -19.56 20.02 1.48
CA SER A 21 -18.36 19.37 1.99
C SER A 21 -18.44 17.87 1.67
N MET A 22 -17.35 17.29 1.14
CA MET A 22 -17.24 15.85 0.87
C MET A 22 -17.67 15.00 2.09
N HIS A 23 -17.56 15.52 3.30
CA HIS A 23 -18.01 14.89 4.54
C HIS A 23 -19.53 14.68 4.61
N TYR A 24 -20.33 15.63 4.12
CA TYR A 24 -21.80 15.54 4.14
C TYR A 24 -22.32 14.48 3.15
N LEU A 25 -21.78 14.47 1.92
CA LEU A 25 -22.09 13.45 0.91
C LEU A 25 -21.61 12.05 1.33
N ARG A 26 -20.47 11.94 2.02
CA ARG A 26 -19.99 10.68 2.62
C ARG A 26 -20.90 10.19 3.74
N GLY A 27 -21.41 11.10 4.59
CA GLY A 27 -22.37 10.78 5.65
C GLY A 27 -23.67 10.17 5.11
N LEU A 28 -24.24 10.76 4.05
CA LEU A 28 -25.44 10.25 3.39
C LEU A 28 -25.19 8.91 2.67
N ARG A 29 -24.04 8.75 1.99
CA ARG A 29 -23.64 7.47 1.37
C ARG A 29 -23.46 6.36 2.42
N ARG A 30 -22.82 6.65 3.55
CA ARG A 30 -22.69 5.71 4.69
C ARG A 30 -24.06 5.29 5.22
N LEU A 31 -24.99 6.24 5.36
CA LEU A 31 -26.35 5.96 5.85
C LEU A 31 -27.13 5.08 4.85
N GLY A 32 -27.05 5.40 3.56
CA GLY A 32 -27.69 4.61 2.50
C GLY A 32 -27.13 3.20 2.39
N ARG A 33 -25.81 3.02 2.39
CA ARG A 33 -25.18 1.69 2.33
C ARG A 33 -25.49 0.85 3.58
N ARG A 34 -25.60 1.46 4.76
CA ARG A 34 -26.03 0.78 6.00
C ARG A 34 -27.45 0.22 5.94
N LEU A 35 -28.34 0.87 5.18
CA LEU A 35 -29.73 0.46 5.01
C LEU A 35 -29.89 -0.59 3.90
N LEU A 36 -28.94 -0.68 2.98
CA LEU A 36 -29.02 -1.50 1.76
C LEU A 36 -28.12 -2.76 1.75
N SER A 37 -27.25 -2.97 2.75
CA SER A 37 -26.40 -4.17 2.80
C SER A 37 -27.26 -5.43 2.95
N PRO A 38 -27.25 -6.37 1.96
CA PRO A 38 -28.00 -7.60 2.06
C PRO A 38 -27.43 -8.48 3.18
N GLY A 39 -28.30 -9.05 4.00
CA GLY A 39 -27.93 -9.92 5.10
C GLY A 39 -27.32 -11.24 4.64
N ARG A 40 -25.99 -11.28 4.38
CA ARG A 40 -25.21 -12.49 4.61
C ARG A 40 -24.88 -12.57 6.11
N GLY A 41 -25.15 -13.73 6.70
CA GLY A 41 -25.48 -13.91 8.11
C GLY A 41 -24.48 -13.44 9.16
N HIS A 42 -23.19 -13.26 8.89
CA HIS A 42 -22.24 -12.80 9.91
C HIS A 42 -21.13 -11.93 9.32
N LEU A 43 -21.16 -10.62 9.62
CA LEU A 43 -20.04 -9.71 9.33
C LEU A 43 -18.73 -10.30 9.89
N PRO A 44 -17.62 -10.30 9.12
CA PRO A 44 -16.35 -10.84 9.57
C PRO A 44 -15.83 -10.07 10.79
N TRP A 45 -15.09 -10.79 11.63
CA TRP A 45 -14.29 -10.15 12.67
C TRP A 45 -12.87 -9.92 12.18
N PHE A 46 -12.25 -8.82 12.60
CA PHE A 46 -10.87 -8.50 12.25
C PHE A 46 -9.99 -8.49 13.49
N LEU A 47 -8.75 -8.92 13.34
CA LEU A 47 -7.70 -8.79 14.33
C LEU A 47 -6.55 -7.97 13.77
N TYR A 48 -6.17 -6.90 14.47
CA TYR A 48 -5.10 -6.01 14.04
C TYR A 48 -4.44 -5.30 15.23
N HIS A 49 -3.13 -5.09 15.13
CA HIS A 49 -2.37 -4.27 16.04
C HIS A 49 -1.53 -3.26 15.26
N ALA A 50 -1.44 -2.02 15.74
CA ALA A 50 -0.59 -0.98 15.14
C ALA A 50 0.92 -1.32 15.15
N ALA A 51 1.33 -2.40 15.80
CA ALA A 51 2.73 -2.84 15.81
C ALA A 51 3.12 -3.50 14.49
N TYR A 52 2.15 -3.99 13.71
CA TYR A 52 2.38 -4.54 12.37
C TYR A 52 2.86 -3.49 11.37
N ARG A 53 2.61 -2.19 11.65
CA ARG A 53 3.14 -1.07 10.86
C ARG A 53 4.65 -0.96 10.89
N ARG A 54 5.29 -1.53 11.93
CA ARG A 54 6.74 -1.55 12.03
C ARG A 54 7.22 -2.64 11.07
N GLY A 55 7.43 -2.23 9.83
CA GLY A 55 8.14 -3.05 8.86
C GLY A 55 9.52 -3.41 9.41
N LEU A 56 10.03 -4.56 8.98
CA LEU A 56 11.43 -4.89 9.20
C LEU A 56 12.21 -4.24 8.07
N THR A 57 13.13 -3.33 8.42
CA THR A 57 14.01 -2.64 7.47
C THR A 57 14.60 -3.64 6.49
N GLY A 58 14.38 -3.46 5.19
CA GLY A 58 14.89 -4.36 4.14
C GLY A 58 14.03 -5.60 3.86
N VAL A 59 13.01 -5.90 4.66
CA VAL A 59 12.02 -6.94 4.32
C VAL A 59 10.90 -6.27 3.51
N PRO A 60 10.64 -6.72 2.27
CA PRO A 60 9.72 -6.08 1.32
C PRO A 60 8.22 -6.18 1.69
N MET A 61 7.86 -6.60 2.89
CA MET A 61 6.46 -6.74 3.29
C MET A 61 5.78 -5.38 3.39
N ASP A 62 4.57 -5.27 2.84
CA ASP A 62 3.71 -4.09 3.04
C ASP A 62 3.23 -4.02 4.50
N ALA A 63 4.03 -3.37 5.36
CA ALA A 63 3.73 -3.16 6.77
C ALA A 63 2.44 -2.36 7.01
N MET A 64 1.98 -1.59 6.00
CA MET A 64 0.77 -0.80 6.08
C MET A 64 -0.46 -1.53 5.53
N ARG A 65 -0.31 -2.76 5.00
CA ARG A 65 -1.39 -3.54 4.37
C ARG A 65 -2.63 -3.60 5.24
N GLY A 66 -2.48 -4.11 6.47
CA GLY A 66 -3.58 -4.26 7.41
C GLY A 66 -4.26 -2.93 7.76
N GLU A 67 -3.47 -1.87 7.96
CA GLU A 67 -4.00 -0.54 8.26
C GLU A 67 -4.78 0.05 7.09
N ARG A 68 -4.26 -0.09 5.85
CA ARG A 68 -4.93 0.39 4.62
C ARG A 68 -6.27 -0.32 4.43
N VAL A 69 -6.31 -1.65 4.59
CA VAL A 69 -7.54 -2.45 4.52
C VAL A 69 -8.56 -1.96 5.56
N LEU A 70 -8.19 -1.90 6.84
CA LEU A 70 -9.12 -1.50 7.90
C LEU A 70 -9.62 -0.07 7.74
N THR A 71 -8.71 0.86 7.43
CA THR A 71 -9.04 2.27 7.25
C THR A 71 -10.10 2.40 6.16
N TRP A 72 -9.89 1.75 5.01
CA TRP A 72 -10.85 1.80 3.92
C TRP A 72 -12.22 1.20 4.29
N LEU A 73 -12.25 0.02 4.91
CA LEU A 73 -13.52 -0.62 5.30
C LEU A 73 -14.30 0.19 6.35
N LEU A 74 -13.60 0.81 7.31
CA LEU A 74 -14.20 1.70 8.31
C LEU A 74 -14.67 3.00 7.67
N ASP A 75 -13.92 3.52 6.69
CA ASP A 75 -14.24 4.75 5.98
C ASP A 75 -15.48 4.63 5.09
N GLU A 76 -15.63 3.48 4.42
CA GLU A 76 -16.84 3.17 3.64
C GLU A 76 -18.03 2.78 4.54
N GLY A 77 -17.77 2.47 5.81
CA GLY A 77 -18.79 2.09 6.79
C GLY A 77 -19.27 0.64 6.70
N TRP A 78 -18.53 -0.21 5.98
CA TRP A 78 -18.80 -1.65 5.87
C TRP A 78 -18.30 -2.43 7.09
N LEU A 79 -17.30 -1.89 7.79
CA LEU A 79 -16.83 -2.42 9.06
C LEU A 79 -17.22 -1.50 10.22
N ARG A 80 -17.48 -2.11 11.38
CA ARG A 80 -17.73 -1.37 12.63
C ARG A 80 -16.53 -1.57 13.55
N GLU A 81 -16.09 -0.52 14.24
CA GLU A 81 -14.91 -0.58 15.13
C GLU A 81 -14.98 -1.72 16.15
N ARG A 82 -16.17 -2.00 16.71
CA ARG A 82 -16.38 -3.12 17.65
C ARG A 82 -16.08 -4.52 17.08
N ARG A 83 -15.96 -4.66 15.76
CA ARG A 83 -15.60 -5.90 15.07
C ARG A 83 -14.09 -6.02 14.84
N VAL A 84 -13.30 -5.03 15.25
CA VAL A 84 -11.84 -5.04 15.22
C VAL A 84 -11.35 -5.31 16.64
N LEU A 85 -10.62 -6.40 16.82
CA LEU A 85 -10.00 -6.77 18.08
C LEU A 85 -8.49 -6.57 18.03
N VAL A 86 -7.93 -6.12 19.14
CA VAL A 86 -6.48 -5.96 19.29
C VAL A 86 -5.89 -7.27 19.84
N PRO A 87 -4.94 -7.91 19.12
CA PRO A 87 -4.36 -9.16 19.57
C PRO A 87 -3.37 -8.96 20.72
N ARG A 88 -3.07 -10.05 21.43
CA ARG A 88 -2.05 -10.11 22.48
C ARG A 88 -0.95 -11.08 22.06
N PRO A 89 0.31 -10.89 22.48
CA PRO A 89 1.39 -11.81 22.17
C PRO A 89 1.14 -13.23 22.68
N ALA A 90 1.62 -14.23 21.94
CA ALA A 90 1.62 -15.62 22.39
C ALA A 90 2.49 -15.77 23.66
N SER A 91 2.10 -16.67 24.57
CA SER A 91 2.97 -17.08 25.68
C SER A 91 4.11 -17.97 25.16
N LEU A 92 5.22 -18.02 25.89
CA LEU A 92 6.32 -18.96 25.59
C LEU A 92 5.81 -20.40 25.59
N GLU A 93 4.91 -20.75 26.51
CA GLU A 93 4.25 -22.06 26.57
C GLU A 93 3.52 -22.41 25.25
N ASN A 94 2.89 -21.43 24.58
CA ASN A 94 2.25 -21.69 23.29
C ASN A 94 3.27 -21.89 22.18
N LEU A 95 4.36 -21.11 22.18
CA LEU A 95 5.43 -21.26 21.18
C LEU A 95 6.13 -22.63 21.31
N LEU A 96 6.37 -23.08 22.54
CA LEU A 96 6.99 -24.37 22.87
C LEU A 96 6.14 -25.60 22.45
N ARG A 97 4.88 -25.42 22.05
CA ARG A 97 4.07 -26.50 21.49
C ARG A 97 4.44 -26.86 20.05
N VAL A 98 5.19 -26.01 19.38
CA VAL A 98 5.62 -26.17 17.98
C VAL A 98 7.13 -26.11 17.89
N HIS A 99 7.72 -25.08 18.49
CA HIS A 99 9.13 -24.79 18.35
C HIS A 99 9.95 -25.44 19.45
N ALA A 100 11.05 -26.08 19.06
CA ALA A 100 12.01 -26.68 19.96
C ALA A 100 12.59 -25.61 20.91
N PRO A 101 12.78 -25.92 22.21
CA PRO A 101 13.35 -24.97 23.16
C PRO A 101 14.71 -24.40 22.73
N GLY A 102 15.56 -25.23 22.11
CA GLY A 102 16.86 -24.81 21.58
C GLY A 102 16.73 -23.80 20.44
N TYR A 103 15.76 -24.00 19.55
CA TYR A 103 15.50 -23.06 18.47
C TYR A 103 14.98 -21.72 19.01
N LEU A 104 14.00 -21.71 19.92
CA LEU A 104 13.52 -20.46 20.51
C LEU A 104 14.63 -19.67 21.22
N ARG A 105 15.56 -20.34 21.91
CA ARG A 105 16.74 -19.68 22.50
C ARG A 105 17.68 -19.11 21.43
N SER A 106 17.87 -19.80 20.30
CA SER A 106 18.71 -19.28 19.21
C SER A 106 18.19 -17.98 18.60
N LEU A 107 16.89 -17.68 18.71
CA LEU A 107 16.31 -16.42 18.23
C LEU A 107 16.66 -15.20 19.10
N GLU A 108 17.37 -15.40 20.22
CA GLU A 108 17.99 -14.31 20.99
C GLU A 108 19.24 -13.76 20.29
N ASP A 109 19.84 -14.55 19.39
CA ASP A 109 21.00 -14.16 18.59
C ASP A 109 20.57 -13.37 17.33
N PRO A 110 20.97 -12.10 17.18
CA PRO A 110 20.65 -11.29 16.01
C PRO A 110 21.19 -11.88 14.70
N GLU A 111 22.29 -12.64 14.73
CA GLU A 111 22.82 -13.28 13.52
C GLU A 111 21.89 -14.38 13.00
N VAL A 112 21.29 -15.15 13.92
CA VAL A 112 20.31 -16.18 13.57
C VAL A 112 19.07 -15.53 12.99
N VAL A 113 18.54 -14.50 13.65
CA VAL A 113 17.36 -13.76 13.18
C VAL A 113 17.62 -13.13 11.82
N GLY A 114 18.77 -12.46 11.65
CA GLY A 114 19.17 -11.85 10.39
C GLY A 114 19.23 -12.85 9.24
N ARG A 115 19.80 -14.03 9.48
CA ARG A 115 19.88 -15.10 8.47
C ARG A 115 18.50 -15.58 8.03
N ILE A 116 17.55 -15.71 8.96
CA ILE A 116 16.16 -16.12 8.65
C ILE A 116 15.42 -15.03 7.88
N LEU A 117 15.69 -13.75 8.19
CA LEU A 117 15.12 -12.60 7.51
C LEU A 117 15.82 -12.27 6.18
N GLY A 118 16.95 -12.90 5.87
CA GLY A 118 17.76 -12.59 4.70
C GLY A 118 18.51 -11.26 4.76
N LEU A 119 18.75 -10.71 5.96
CA LEU A 119 19.26 -9.35 6.18
C LEU A 119 20.25 -9.30 7.35
N ARG A 120 21.12 -8.28 7.37
CA ARG A 120 21.86 -7.95 8.59
C ARG A 120 20.95 -7.15 9.51
N VAL A 121 20.80 -7.60 10.74
CA VAL A 121 19.97 -6.92 11.75
C VAL A 121 20.80 -6.69 13.00
N ASN A 122 20.58 -5.55 13.65
CA ASN A 122 21.14 -5.28 14.96
C ASN A 122 20.29 -5.96 16.07
N PRO A 123 20.76 -5.98 17.33
CA PRO A 123 20.01 -6.60 18.42
C PRO A 123 18.61 -6.04 18.69
N GLU A 124 18.39 -4.75 18.42
CA GLU A 124 17.07 -4.12 18.60
C GLU A 124 16.09 -4.54 17.50
N GLU A 125 16.54 -4.54 16.24
CA GLU A 125 15.77 -5.00 15.09
C GLU A 125 15.38 -6.48 15.22
N ALA A 126 16.33 -7.32 15.65
CA ALA A 126 16.07 -8.74 15.90
C ALA A 126 14.98 -8.93 16.97
N ARG A 127 15.07 -8.20 18.10
CA ARG A 127 14.04 -8.23 19.15
C ARG A 127 12.68 -7.72 18.66
N ALA A 128 12.68 -6.68 17.83
CA ALA A 128 11.46 -6.13 17.25
C ALA A 128 10.77 -7.13 16.29
N ALA A 129 11.54 -7.80 15.43
CA ALA A 129 11.06 -8.86 14.54
C ALA A 129 10.43 -10.01 15.32
N LEU A 130 11.14 -10.51 16.33
CA LEU A 130 10.66 -11.61 17.16
C LEU A 130 9.39 -11.19 17.94
N ALA A 131 9.36 -9.99 18.50
CA ALA A 131 8.19 -9.46 19.21
C ALA A 131 6.97 -9.33 18.29
N MET A 132 7.17 -8.87 17.05
CA MET A 132 6.13 -8.74 16.04
C MET A 132 5.56 -10.11 15.66
N GLN A 133 6.39 -11.11 15.36
CA GLN A 133 5.90 -12.45 15.00
C GLN A 133 5.29 -13.20 16.20
N ARG A 134 5.76 -12.91 17.42
CA ARG A 134 5.11 -13.41 18.65
C ARG A 134 3.73 -12.78 18.87
N LEU A 135 3.57 -11.51 18.51
CA LEU A 135 2.26 -10.85 18.46
C LEU A 135 1.35 -11.46 17.40
N ALA A 136 1.88 -11.71 16.20
CA ALA A 136 1.17 -12.39 15.13
C ALA A 136 0.69 -13.79 15.55
N SER A 137 1.55 -14.58 16.18
CA SER A 137 1.21 -15.89 16.76
C SER A 137 0.01 -15.83 17.72
N GLY A 138 -0.01 -14.83 18.60
CA GLY A 138 -1.13 -14.63 19.50
C GLY A 138 -2.38 -14.07 18.81
N GLY A 139 -2.23 -13.31 17.73
CA GLY A 139 -3.31 -12.89 16.85
C GLY A 139 -3.99 -14.08 16.15
N THR A 140 -3.21 -14.99 15.56
CA THR A 140 -3.74 -16.17 14.87
C THR A 140 -4.43 -17.13 15.84
N ILE A 141 -3.90 -17.32 17.06
CA ILE A 141 -4.62 -18.03 18.15
C ILE A 141 -6.01 -17.42 18.39
N GLN A 142 -6.10 -16.10 18.48
CA GLN A 142 -7.36 -15.43 18.77
C GLN A 142 -8.32 -15.43 17.58
N ALA A 143 -7.80 -15.37 16.36
CA ALA A 143 -8.57 -15.48 15.12
C ALA A 143 -9.23 -16.86 15.02
N VAL A 144 -8.46 -17.94 15.19
CA VAL A 144 -8.98 -19.31 15.23
C VAL A 144 -10.04 -19.47 16.33
N ARG A 145 -9.76 -18.99 17.55
CA ARG A 145 -10.72 -19.04 18.65
C ARG A 145 -12.00 -18.24 18.33
N LEU A 146 -11.91 -17.18 17.56
CA LEU A 146 -13.05 -16.33 17.20
C LEU A 146 -13.88 -16.94 16.07
N ALA A 147 -13.22 -17.52 15.05
CA ALA A 147 -13.88 -18.30 14.01
C ALA A 147 -14.71 -19.42 14.64
N LEU A 148 -14.09 -20.27 15.47
CA LEU A 148 -14.77 -21.35 16.20
C LEU A 148 -15.94 -20.86 17.05
N ARG A 149 -15.75 -19.79 17.84
CA ARG A 149 -16.82 -19.26 18.71
C ARG A 149 -18.02 -18.70 17.93
N THR A 150 -17.80 -18.21 16.71
CA THR A 150 -18.83 -17.51 15.94
C THR A 150 -19.42 -18.36 14.83
N GLY A 151 -18.79 -19.50 14.51
CA GLY A 151 -19.14 -20.30 13.34
C GLY A 151 -18.88 -19.59 12.01
N GLY A 152 -18.10 -18.49 12.01
CA GLY A 152 -17.93 -17.61 10.85
C GLY A 152 -16.46 -17.28 10.56
N VAL A 153 -16.25 -16.17 9.85
CA VAL A 153 -14.93 -15.74 9.39
C VAL A 153 -14.26 -14.80 10.40
N ALA A 154 -13.02 -15.10 10.77
CA ALA A 154 -12.14 -14.22 11.53
C ALA A 154 -10.85 -13.93 10.73
N PHE A 155 -10.61 -12.66 10.45
CA PHE A 155 -9.55 -12.20 9.56
C PHE A 155 -8.42 -11.54 10.37
N HIS A 156 -7.25 -12.17 10.40
CA HIS A 156 -6.08 -11.65 11.10
C HIS A 156 -5.10 -10.98 10.13
N LEU A 157 -4.90 -9.67 10.32
CA LEU A 157 -4.17 -8.81 9.38
C LEU A 157 -2.66 -8.70 9.67
N GLY A 158 -2.06 -9.73 10.26
CA GLY A 158 -0.63 -9.70 10.59
C GLY A 158 0.04 -11.06 10.77
N GLY A 159 -0.61 -12.16 10.39
CA GLY A 159 -0.05 -13.52 10.47
C GLY A 159 0.09 -14.18 9.10
N GLY A 160 0.41 -15.47 9.10
CA GLY A 160 0.67 -16.27 7.89
C GLY A 160 2.14 -16.63 7.69
N PHE A 161 2.93 -16.70 8.76
CA PHE A 161 4.33 -17.08 8.75
C PHE A 161 4.49 -18.60 8.62
N HIS A 162 4.16 -19.13 7.44
CA HIS A 162 4.01 -20.56 7.17
C HIS A 162 5.31 -21.36 6.98
N HIS A 163 6.47 -20.70 6.83
CA HIS A 163 7.74 -21.39 6.55
C HIS A 163 8.51 -21.86 7.78
N ALA A 164 8.23 -21.33 8.97
CA ALA A 164 8.93 -21.74 10.17
C ALA A 164 8.56 -23.18 10.56
N GLY A 165 9.55 -24.03 10.81
CA GLY A 165 9.39 -25.40 11.30
C GLY A 165 9.67 -25.51 12.81
N PRO A 166 9.69 -26.75 13.36
CA PRO A 166 9.95 -26.96 14.79
C PRO A 166 11.32 -26.45 15.24
N ALA A 167 12.37 -26.62 14.43
CA ALA A 167 13.75 -26.33 14.83
C ALA A 167 14.47 -25.30 13.93
N ARG A 168 13.77 -24.68 12.98
CA ARG A 168 14.35 -23.78 11.98
C ARG A 168 13.32 -22.74 11.53
N GLY A 169 13.78 -21.50 11.33
CA GLY A 169 13.06 -20.46 10.59
C GLY A 169 13.64 -20.28 9.19
N THR A 170 12.83 -19.82 8.24
CA THR A 170 13.24 -19.48 6.87
C THR A 170 12.18 -18.60 6.22
N GLY A 171 12.47 -17.99 5.07
CA GLY A 171 11.49 -17.22 4.28
C GLY A 171 10.81 -16.13 5.11
N PHE A 172 11.60 -15.35 5.86
CA PHE A 172 11.13 -14.32 6.79
C PHE A 172 10.34 -14.83 8.01
N CYS A 173 10.08 -16.12 8.14
CA CYS A 173 9.31 -16.72 9.23
C CYS A 173 10.23 -17.19 10.37
N LEU A 174 10.23 -16.45 11.48
CA LEU A 174 10.87 -16.85 12.75
C LEU A 174 9.98 -17.81 13.53
N LEU A 175 8.66 -17.58 13.52
CA LEU A 175 7.67 -18.37 14.26
C LEU A 175 6.53 -18.79 13.33
N ASN A 176 5.98 -19.99 13.53
CA ASN A 176 4.84 -20.49 12.75
C ASN A 176 3.53 -20.21 13.50
N ASP A 177 2.89 -19.09 13.19
CA ASP A 177 1.68 -18.65 13.88
C ASP A 177 0.47 -19.58 13.63
N VAL A 178 0.38 -20.16 12.42
CA VAL A 178 -0.68 -21.11 12.05
C VAL A 178 -0.58 -22.37 12.89
N ALA A 179 0.60 -22.99 12.92
CA ALA A 179 0.84 -24.20 13.70
C ALA A 179 0.69 -23.97 15.21
N VAL A 180 1.15 -22.82 15.71
CA VAL A 180 1.00 -22.44 17.13
C VAL A 180 -0.47 -22.30 17.48
N ALA A 181 -1.30 -21.72 16.61
CA ALA A 181 -2.75 -21.61 16.82
C ALA A 181 -3.44 -22.97 16.86
N ILE A 182 -3.10 -23.87 15.94
CA ILE A 182 -3.66 -25.23 15.87
C ILE A 182 -3.27 -26.04 17.11
N ARG A 183 -1.97 -26.13 17.45
CA ARG A 183 -1.53 -26.85 18.67
C ARG A 183 -2.12 -26.25 19.94
N ARG A 184 -2.40 -24.94 19.96
CA ARG A 184 -3.03 -24.26 21.10
C ARG A 184 -4.48 -24.71 21.32
N ILE A 185 -5.28 -24.86 20.26
CA ILE A 185 -6.67 -25.30 20.36
C ILE A 185 -6.76 -26.82 20.60
N ARG A 186 -5.85 -27.62 20.04
CA ARG A 186 -5.70 -29.05 20.39
C ARG A 186 -5.48 -29.21 21.90
N ALA A 187 -4.57 -28.43 22.48
CA ALA A 187 -4.34 -28.41 23.92
C ALA A 187 -5.54 -27.87 24.77
N ARG A 188 -6.65 -27.47 24.14
CA ARG A 188 -7.91 -27.09 24.78
C ARG A 188 -9.05 -28.10 24.49
N GLY A 189 -8.74 -29.24 23.88
CA GLY A 189 -9.70 -30.31 23.60
C GLY A 189 -10.52 -30.11 22.32
N PHE A 190 -10.04 -29.31 21.37
CA PHE A 190 -10.63 -29.31 20.03
C PHE A 190 -10.02 -30.47 19.24
N ASP A 191 -10.80 -31.50 18.92
CA ASP A 191 -10.30 -32.74 18.29
C ASP A 191 -10.86 -32.97 16.87
N GLU A 192 -11.71 -32.08 16.36
CA GLU A 192 -12.25 -32.19 14.99
C GLU A 192 -11.17 -32.00 13.91
N PRO A 193 -11.34 -32.57 12.70
CA PRO A 193 -10.37 -32.39 11.61
C PRO A 193 -10.11 -30.91 11.29
N ILE A 194 -8.86 -30.55 11.03
CA ILE A 194 -8.45 -29.19 10.65
C ILE A 194 -7.90 -29.23 9.23
N LEU A 195 -8.31 -28.26 8.41
CA LEU A 195 -7.73 -28.03 7.08
C LEU A 195 -6.91 -26.74 7.12
N VAL A 196 -5.66 -26.81 6.66
CA VAL A 196 -4.88 -25.63 6.31
C VAL A 196 -4.91 -25.49 4.80
N VAL A 197 -5.50 -24.42 4.29
CA VAL A 197 -5.46 -24.07 2.86
C VAL A 197 -4.40 -22.99 2.70
N ASP A 198 -3.35 -23.28 1.94
CA ASP A 198 -2.21 -22.39 1.74
C ASP A 198 -2.04 -22.03 0.27
N LEU A 199 -2.40 -20.79 -0.07
CA LEU A 199 -2.38 -20.26 -1.44
C LEU A 199 -1.43 -19.05 -1.56
N ASP A 200 -0.47 -18.96 -0.65
CA ASP A 200 0.75 -18.18 -0.88
C ASP A 200 1.53 -18.76 -2.07
N LEU A 201 2.25 -17.92 -2.80
CA LEU A 201 3.04 -18.37 -3.95
C LEU A 201 4.14 -19.36 -3.53
N HIS A 202 4.65 -19.22 -2.31
CA HIS A 202 5.70 -20.05 -1.76
C HIS A 202 5.12 -21.29 -1.08
N ASP A 203 5.92 -22.36 -1.08
CA ASP A 203 5.55 -23.63 -0.45
C ASP A 203 5.35 -23.44 1.07
N GLY A 204 4.17 -23.85 1.57
CA GLY A 204 3.82 -23.90 3.00
C GLY A 204 4.56 -25.00 3.79
N ASN A 205 5.82 -25.24 3.43
CA ASN A 205 6.71 -26.30 3.92
C ASN A 205 6.80 -26.38 5.45
N GLY A 206 6.91 -25.24 6.13
CA GLY A 206 7.05 -25.20 7.59
C GLY A 206 5.82 -25.75 8.29
N THR A 207 4.63 -25.33 7.87
CA THR A 207 3.36 -25.82 8.42
C THR A 207 3.17 -27.30 8.11
N ARG A 208 3.45 -27.74 6.88
CA ARG A 208 3.42 -29.16 6.49
C ARG A 208 4.37 -30.00 7.35
N THR A 209 5.60 -29.54 7.58
CA THR A 209 6.59 -30.20 8.44
C THR A 209 6.08 -30.37 9.88
N VAL A 210 5.38 -29.39 10.45
CA VAL A 210 4.90 -29.47 11.85
C VAL A 210 3.79 -30.52 12.03
N PHE A 211 3.03 -30.80 10.97
CA PHE A 211 1.90 -31.73 10.99
C PHE A 211 2.13 -33.00 10.17
N ALA A 212 3.37 -33.26 9.75
CA ALA A 212 3.72 -34.40 8.91
C ALA A 212 3.20 -35.74 9.46
N ASP A 213 3.20 -35.93 10.78
CA ASP A 213 2.71 -37.17 11.44
C ASP A 213 1.28 -37.06 12.01
N ASP A 214 0.55 -35.96 11.76
CA ASP A 214 -0.76 -35.68 12.37
C ASP A 214 -1.90 -35.82 11.34
N PRO A 215 -2.57 -36.99 11.25
CA PRO A 215 -3.62 -37.21 10.25
C PRO A 215 -4.90 -36.38 10.49
N THR A 216 -4.99 -35.68 11.63
CA THR A 216 -6.15 -34.81 11.93
C THR A 216 -5.99 -33.41 11.35
N VAL A 217 -4.82 -33.08 10.80
CA VAL A 217 -4.51 -31.79 10.19
C VAL A 217 -4.08 -32.01 8.75
N HIS A 218 -4.95 -31.68 7.78
CA HIS A 218 -4.61 -31.79 6.36
C HIS A 218 -4.04 -30.47 5.87
N THR A 219 -2.84 -30.48 5.28
CA THR A 219 -2.25 -29.29 4.65
C THR A 219 -2.43 -29.32 3.14
N PHE A 220 -3.23 -28.41 2.59
CA PHE A 220 -3.43 -28.23 1.16
C PHE A 220 -2.65 -27.00 0.69
N SER A 221 -1.76 -27.15 -0.28
CA SER A 221 -0.96 -26.05 -0.82
C SER A 221 -0.84 -26.10 -2.34
N LEU A 222 -1.07 -24.96 -2.98
CA LEU A 222 -0.76 -24.71 -4.39
C LEU A 222 0.28 -23.59 -4.45
N HIS A 223 1.49 -23.89 -4.94
CA HIS A 223 2.63 -22.98 -4.92
C HIS A 223 3.47 -23.12 -6.20
N ASN A 224 4.41 -22.21 -6.41
CA ASN A 224 5.28 -22.23 -7.60
C ASN A 224 6.20 -23.46 -7.61
N GLN A 225 7.04 -23.59 -6.58
CA GLN A 225 8.06 -24.63 -6.48
C GLN A 225 8.14 -25.20 -5.06
N HIS A 226 8.44 -26.49 -4.93
CA HIS A 226 8.69 -27.12 -3.64
C HIS A 226 9.98 -26.57 -3.01
N TRP A 227 9.93 -26.27 -1.71
CA TRP A 227 11.10 -25.83 -0.94
C TRP A 227 11.66 -26.94 -0.06
N ASP A 228 10.79 -27.69 0.58
CA ASP A 228 11.10 -28.94 1.27
C ASP A 228 9.98 -29.94 0.96
N GLU A 229 10.27 -31.24 0.92
CA GLU A 229 9.26 -32.29 0.64
C GLU A 229 9.20 -33.28 1.80
N PRO A 230 8.68 -32.88 2.98
CA PRO A 230 8.46 -33.82 4.08
C PRO A 230 7.41 -34.87 3.67
N ASP A 231 7.65 -36.11 4.07
CA ASP A 231 6.65 -37.19 3.97
C ASP A 231 5.56 -36.92 5.01
N ALA A 232 4.40 -36.44 4.57
CA ALA A 232 3.29 -36.04 5.42
C ALA A 232 2.10 -36.99 5.23
N VAL A 233 1.52 -37.47 6.34
CA VAL A 233 0.43 -38.46 6.32
C VAL A 233 -0.90 -37.90 5.79
N ALA A 234 -1.04 -36.57 5.78
CA ALA A 234 -2.24 -35.87 5.34
C ALA A 234 -1.88 -34.53 4.68
N ASP A 235 -1.47 -34.55 3.42
CA ASP A 235 -1.23 -33.34 2.65
C ASP A 235 -1.70 -33.43 1.19
N THR A 236 -1.74 -32.27 0.55
CA THR A 236 -1.89 -32.12 -0.90
C THR A 236 -1.01 -30.95 -1.29
N SER A 237 0.16 -31.25 -1.85
CA SER A 237 1.20 -30.28 -2.17
C SER A 237 1.44 -30.29 -3.67
N ILE A 238 1.10 -29.20 -4.36
CA ILE A 238 1.19 -29.12 -5.82
C ILE A 238 2.01 -27.91 -6.24
N ALA A 239 3.17 -28.18 -6.83
CA ALA A 239 3.98 -27.19 -7.52
C ALA A 239 3.42 -26.96 -8.94
N PHE A 240 2.98 -25.74 -9.23
CA PHE A 240 2.41 -25.38 -10.54
C PHE A 240 3.41 -24.73 -11.50
N GLY A 241 4.62 -24.41 -11.03
CA GLY A 241 5.70 -23.83 -11.82
C GLY A 241 5.62 -22.31 -12.03
N ALA A 242 6.54 -21.81 -12.84
CA ALA A 242 6.72 -20.38 -13.05
C ALA A 242 5.61 -19.75 -13.90
N GLY A 243 5.28 -18.49 -13.61
CA GLY A 243 4.50 -17.66 -14.52
C GLY A 243 3.02 -18.00 -14.63
N ILE A 244 2.44 -18.68 -13.63
CA ILE A 244 1.04 -19.11 -13.72
C ILE A 244 0.07 -17.93 -13.88
N GLU A 245 -0.90 -18.09 -14.77
CA GLU A 245 -1.93 -17.10 -15.08
C GLU A 245 -3.29 -17.49 -14.49
N ASP A 246 -4.23 -16.54 -14.50
CA ASP A 246 -5.56 -16.63 -13.89
C ASP A 246 -6.30 -17.95 -14.17
N GLY A 247 -6.46 -18.31 -15.45
CA GLY A 247 -7.27 -19.46 -15.87
C GLY A 247 -6.74 -20.80 -15.34
N PRO A 248 -5.50 -21.19 -15.69
CA PRO A 248 -4.89 -22.42 -15.20
C PRO A 248 -4.84 -22.52 -13.68
N TYR A 249 -4.54 -21.41 -12.99
CA TYR A 249 -4.51 -21.38 -11.53
C TYR A 249 -5.89 -21.67 -10.91
N LEU A 250 -6.94 -20.99 -11.38
CA LEU A 250 -8.30 -21.19 -10.86
C LEU A 250 -8.87 -22.55 -11.23
N GLU A 251 -8.53 -23.10 -12.41
CA GLU A 251 -8.90 -24.46 -12.79
C GLU A 251 -8.26 -25.50 -11.87
N LEU A 252 -6.96 -25.37 -11.60
CA LEU A 252 -6.25 -26.23 -10.66
C LEU A 252 -6.90 -26.18 -9.27
N LEU A 253 -7.14 -25.00 -8.72
CA LEU A 253 -7.78 -24.85 -7.42
C LEU A 253 -9.16 -25.50 -7.35
N ARG A 254 -9.98 -25.32 -8.38
CA ARG A 254 -11.33 -25.90 -8.46
C ARG A 254 -11.32 -27.41 -8.56
N ARG A 255 -10.28 -27.97 -9.17
CA ARG A 255 -10.13 -29.42 -9.31
C ARG A 255 -9.67 -30.06 -8.00
N GLU A 256 -8.70 -29.46 -7.33
CA GLU A 256 -7.94 -30.12 -6.25
C GLU A 256 -8.54 -29.88 -4.85
N LEU A 257 -9.10 -28.69 -4.56
CA LEU A 257 -9.57 -28.38 -3.21
C LEU A 257 -10.88 -29.12 -2.81
N PRO A 258 -11.94 -29.20 -3.63
CA PRO A 258 -13.19 -29.82 -3.21
C PRO A 258 -13.07 -31.30 -2.79
N PRO A 259 -12.31 -32.16 -3.49
CA PRO A 259 -12.07 -33.54 -3.03
C PRO A 259 -11.48 -33.61 -1.63
N VAL A 260 -10.51 -32.74 -1.32
CA VAL A 260 -9.86 -32.68 0.01
C VAL A 260 -10.87 -32.28 1.09
N VAL A 261 -11.67 -31.24 0.85
CA VAL A 261 -12.71 -30.81 1.80
C VAL A 261 -13.75 -31.91 2.04
N ALA A 262 -14.19 -32.60 0.98
CA ALA A 262 -15.19 -33.67 1.06
C ALA A 262 -14.69 -34.89 1.83
N ALA A 263 -13.40 -35.25 1.65
CA ALA A 263 -12.77 -36.38 2.32
C ALA A 263 -12.43 -36.06 3.80
N HIS A 264 -11.81 -34.91 4.05
CA HIS A 264 -11.29 -34.55 5.38
C HIS A 264 -12.37 -33.98 6.33
N ARG A 265 -13.43 -33.36 5.78
CA ARG A 265 -14.56 -32.78 6.54
C ARG A 265 -14.11 -31.90 7.72
N PRO A 266 -13.40 -30.78 7.44
CA PRO A 266 -12.82 -29.96 8.50
C PRO A 266 -13.87 -29.33 9.41
N GLY A 267 -13.67 -29.44 10.72
CA GLY A 267 -14.38 -28.65 11.75
C GLY A 267 -13.81 -27.24 11.92
N LEU A 268 -12.65 -26.97 11.32
CA LEU A 268 -12.00 -25.66 11.26
C LEU A 268 -11.11 -25.60 10.01
N THR A 269 -11.14 -24.46 9.33
CA THR A 269 -10.16 -24.15 8.28
C THR A 269 -9.33 -22.93 8.67
N VAL A 270 -8.01 -23.03 8.50
CA VAL A 270 -7.09 -21.89 8.50
C VAL A 270 -6.68 -21.62 7.05
N TYR A 271 -7.02 -20.44 6.53
CA TYR A 271 -6.71 -20.02 5.18
C TYR A 271 -5.56 -19.02 5.17
N VAL A 272 -4.44 -19.43 4.59
CA VAL A 272 -3.27 -18.61 4.33
C VAL A 272 -3.47 -17.95 2.97
N ALA A 273 -3.95 -16.71 2.99
CA ALA A 273 -4.39 -15.97 1.81
C ALA A 273 -3.28 -15.06 1.26
N GLY A 274 -2.11 -15.62 1.00
CA GLY A 274 -0.97 -14.93 0.37
C GLY A 274 -1.38 -14.28 -0.95
N VAL A 275 -0.86 -13.08 -1.23
CA VAL A 275 -1.18 -12.33 -2.46
C VAL A 275 0.05 -12.09 -3.33
N ASP A 276 1.17 -12.75 -3.02
CA ASP A 276 2.43 -12.69 -3.77
C ASP A 276 2.43 -13.47 -5.08
N ALA A 277 1.38 -14.24 -5.37
CA ALA A 277 1.11 -14.76 -6.71
C ALA A 277 0.58 -13.67 -7.68
N GLY A 278 0.37 -12.45 -7.19
CA GLY A 278 -0.15 -11.33 -7.98
C GLY A 278 0.85 -10.79 -9.01
N ALA A 279 0.34 -10.36 -10.16
CA ALA A 279 1.16 -9.89 -11.29
C ALA A 279 2.06 -8.67 -11.00
N ASP A 280 1.79 -7.92 -9.94
CA ASP A 280 2.60 -6.77 -9.51
C ASP A 280 3.55 -7.08 -8.35
N ASP A 281 3.66 -8.35 -7.97
CA ASP A 281 4.61 -8.81 -6.99
C ASP A 281 6.04 -8.89 -7.57
N GLY A 282 7.02 -8.39 -6.82
CA GLY A 282 8.43 -8.34 -7.25
C GLY A 282 9.29 -9.49 -6.73
N TYR A 283 8.75 -10.34 -5.85
CA TYR A 283 9.43 -11.51 -5.28
C TYR A 283 8.90 -12.81 -5.88
N GLY A 284 7.64 -12.80 -6.31
CA GLY A 284 7.04 -13.85 -7.10
C GLY A 284 7.19 -13.68 -8.61
N ASP A 285 6.87 -14.73 -9.35
CA ASP A 285 6.71 -14.74 -10.81
C ASP A 285 5.26 -15.03 -11.25
N GLY A 286 4.34 -15.15 -10.28
CA GLY A 286 2.92 -15.35 -10.54
C GLY A 286 2.33 -14.16 -11.31
N ARG A 287 1.34 -14.44 -12.17
CA ARG A 287 0.72 -13.44 -13.03
C ARG A 287 -0.75 -13.24 -12.72
N LEU A 288 -1.16 -13.52 -11.48
CA LEU A 288 -2.57 -13.45 -11.10
C LEU A 288 -3.07 -12.01 -11.05
N THR A 289 -4.23 -11.77 -11.64
CA THR A 289 -4.91 -10.49 -11.53
C THR A 289 -5.59 -10.36 -10.17
N ARG A 290 -5.86 -9.12 -9.73
CA ARG A 290 -6.68 -8.86 -8.53
C ARG A 290 -8.11 -9.41 -8.62
N SER A 291 -8.59 -9.69 -9.83
CA SER A 291 -9.88 -10.35 -10.04
C SER A 291 -9.77 -11.84 -9.76
N ALA A 292 -8.73 -12.51 -10.28
CA ALA A 292 -8.48 -13.93 -10.00
C ALA A 292 -8.15 -14.19 -8.52
N LEU A 293 -7.37 -13.32 -7.87
CA LEU A 293 -7.12 -13.41 -6.43
C LEU A 293 -8.43 -13.33 -5.62
N LEU A 294 -9.35 -12.42 -5.97
CA LEU A 294 -10.66 -12.36 -5.33
C LEU A 294 -11.50 -13.60 -5.63
N GLU A 295 -11.47 -14.10 -6.86
CA GLU A 295 -12.21 -15.30 -7.26
C GLU A 295 -11.72 -16.55 -6.53
N ARG A 296 -10.41 -16.69 -6.36
CA ARG A 296 -9.76 -17.68 -5.50
C ARG A 296 -10.28 -17.57 -4.07
N ASP A 297 -10.20 -16.39 -3.46
CA ASP A 297 -10.58 -16.19 -2.05
C ASP A 297 -12.07 -16.48 -1.81
N ARG A 298 -12.94 -16.11 -2.76
CA ARG A 298 -14.38 -16.43 -2.75
C ARG A 298 -14.60 -17.93 -2.85
N PHE A 299 -13.94 -18.58 -3.80
CA PHE A 299 -14.06 -20.01 -4.01
C PHE A 299 -13.64 -20.80 -2.78
N VAL A 300 -12.51 -20.47 -2.15
CA VAL A 300 -12.08 -21.10 -0.90
C VAL A 300 -13.12 -20.90 0.20
N THR A 301 -13.57 -19.66 0.41
CA THR A 301 -14.56 -19.33 1.46
C THR A 301 -15.86 -20.11 1.29
N ASP A 302 -16.38 -20.19 0.06
CA ASP A 302 -17.65 -20.88 -0.23
C ASP A 302 -17.48 -22.42 -0.21
N THR A 303 -16.29 -22.95 -0.53
CA THR A 303 -16.04 -24.40 -0.60
C THR A 303 -15.84 -25.04 0.77
N VAL A 304 -15.12 -24.38 1.69
CA VAL A 304 -14.70 -25.02 2.95
C VAL A 304 -15.84 -25.27 3.93
N GLY A 305 -16.86 -24.41 3.95
CA GLY A 305 -18.08 -24.56 4.75
C GLY A 305 -17.93 -24.59 6.28
N SER A 306 -16.69 -24.62 6.80
CA SER A 306 -16.34 -24.68 8.22
C SER A 306 -16.03 -23.27 8.78
N PRO A 307 -15.94 -23.10 10.12
CA PRO A 307 -15.37 -21.89 10.70
C PRO A 307 -14.01 -21.56 10.09
N LEU A 308 -13.82 -20.31 9.69
CA LEU A 308 -12.67 -19.91 8.86
C LEU A 308 -11.83 -18.84 9.56
N ALA A 309 -10.56 -19.14 9.79
CA ALA A 309 -9.56 -18.15 10.19
C ALA A 309 -8.68 -17.79 8.99
N VAL A 310 -8.65 -16.51 8.61
CA VAL A 310 -7.85 -16.02 7.48
C VAL A 310 -6.62 -15.30 8.00
N VAL A 311 -5.45 -15.58 7.40
CA VAL A 311 -4.18 -14.86 7.62
C VAL A 311 -3.62 -14.38 6.28
N LEU A 312 -2.72 -13.39 6.30
CA LEU A 312 -2.29 -12.69 5.09
C LEU A 312 -1.14 -13.35 4.35
N ALA A 313 -0.11 -13.80 5.09
CA ALA A 313 1.16 -14.26 4.51
C ALA A 313 1.77 -13.25 3.51
N GLY A 314 2.38 -13.76 2.43
CA GLY A 314 3.15 -13.03 1.43
C GLY A 314 2.37 -11.99 0.66
N GLY A 315 3.14 -11.12 0.01
CA GLY A 315 2.68 -10.04 -0.85
C GLY A 315 3.61 -8.86 -0.70
N TYR A 316 4.13 -8.40 -1.82
CA TYR A 316 5.23 -7.47 -1.88
C TYR A 316 4.97 -6.43 -2.98
N GLY A 317 3.98 -6.70 -3.84
CA GLY A 317 3.46 -5.76 -4.84
C GLY A 317 2.75 -4.54 -4.24
N ALA A 318 2.79 -3.42 -4.97
CA ALA A 318 2.16 -2.16 -4.56
C ALA A 318 0.64 -2.28 -4.37
N SER A 319 0.00 -3.21 -5.07
CA SER A 319 -1.43 -3.49 -5.02
C SER A 319 -1.80 -4.66 -4.11
N ALA A 320 -0.85 -5.24 -3.37
CA ALA A 320 -1.10 -6.34 -2.44
C ALA A 320 -2.21 -6.00 -1.43
N TRP A 321 -2.19 -4.78 -0.84
CA TRP A 321 -3.25 -4.34 0.06
C TRP A 321 -4.62 -4.23 -0.62
N ARG A 322 -4.66 -3.92 -1.92
CA ARG A 322 -5.90 -3.83 -2.70
C ARG A 322 -6.50 -5.20 -2.94
N ALA A 323 -5.68 -6.21 -3.20
CA ALA A 323 -6.14 -7.60 -3.30
C ALA A 323 -6.78 -8.06 -1.99
N THR A 324 -6.08 -7.90 -0.86
CA THR A 324 -6.63 -8.21 0.47
C THR A 324 -7.89 -7.40 0.78
N ALA A 325 -7.90 -6.11 0.44
CA ALA A 325 -9.05 -5.23 0.67
C ALA A 325 -10.28 -5.70 -0.10
N ARG A 326 -10.14 -6.11 -1.37
CA ARG A 326 -11.23 -6.65 -2.19
C ARG A 326 -11.87 -7.86 -1.52
N TYR A 327 -11.07 -8.79 -1.00
CA TYR A 327 -11.59 -9.96 -0.27
C TYR A 327 -12.30 -9.55 1.02
N ALA A 328 -11.68 -8.70 1.82
CA ALA A 328 -12.25 -8.22 3.07
C ALA A 328 -13.56 -7.42 2.86
N ALA A 329 -13.64 -6.62 1.81
CA ALA A 329 -14.86 -5.90 1.42
C ALA A 329 -15.93 -6.86 0.94
N TRP A 330 -15.59 -7.85 0.11
CA TRP A 330 -16.55 -8.87 -0.31
C TRP A 330 -17.13 -9.64 0.87
N LEU A 331 -16.32 -10.00 1.88
CA LEU A 331 -16.81 -10.61 3.11
C LEU A 331 -17.77 -9.69 3.88
N ALA A 332 -17.54 -8.37 3.85
CA ALA A 332 -18.35 -7.39 4.56
C ALA A 332 -19.65 -7.01 3.83
N THR A 333 -19.65 -7.01 2.49
CA THR A 333 -20.74 -6.46 1.67
C THR A 333 -21.45 -7.50 0.80
N GLY A 334 -20.79 -8.61 0.48
CA GLY A 334 -21.22 -9.58 -0.53
C GLY A 334 -21.00 -9.11 -1.98
N SER A 335 -20.43 -7.92 -2.19
CA SER A 335 -20.22 -7.31 -3.50
C SER A 335 -18.74 -7.11 -3.81
N VAL A 336 -18.41 -7.05 -5.11
CA VAL A 336 -17.06 -6.72 -5.57
C VAL A 336 -16.88 -5.21 -5.50
N GLU A 337 -15.99 -4.76 -4.62
CA GLU A 337 -15.70 -3.33 -4.40
C GLU A 337 -14.24 -3.05 -4.74
N GLU A 338 -13.97 -1.96 -5.45
CA GLU A 338 -12.60 -1.58 -5.82
C GLU A 338 -12.03 -0.57 -4.81
N PRO A 339 -10.93 -0.90 -4.12
CA PRO A 339 -10.27 0.05 -3.24
C PRO A 339 -9.65 1.21 -4.04
N PRO A 340 -9.59 2.42 -3.46
CA PRO A 340 -8.97 3.56 -4.11
C PRO A 340 -7.50 3.28 -4.44
N ASP A 341 -6.97 3.97 -5.45
CA ASP A 341 -5.54 3.95 -5.72
C ASP A 341 -4.73 4.61 -4.59
N ASP A 342 -3.43 4.31 -4.55
CA ASP A 342 -2.51 4.76 -3.50
C ASP A 342 -2.43 6.28 -3.40
N LEU A 343 -2.51 6.99 -4.53
CA LEU A 343 -2.50 8.45 -4.52
C LEU A 343 -3.76 9.00 -3.84
N ARG A 344 -4.94 8.50 -4.20
CA ARG A 344 -6.20 8.92 -3.57
C ARG A 344 -6.18 8.63 -2.08
N VAL A 345 -5.63 7.48 -1.65
CA VAL A 345 -5.44 7.20 -0.21
C VAL A 345 -4.51 8.23 0.44
N ALA A 346 -3.38 8.55 -0.20
CA ALA A 346 -2.41 9.52 0.32
C ALA A 346 -3.00 10.93 0.41
N LEU A 347 -3.76 11.36 -0.61
CA LEU A 347 -4.48 12.64 -0.63
C LEU A 347 -5.55 12.70 0.47
N GLU A 348 -6.36 11.66 0.63
CA GLU A 348 -7.38 11.62 1.69
C GLU A 348 -6.77 11.61 3.10
N ARG A 349 -5.55 11.06 3.26
CA ARG A 349 -4.78 11.17 4.51
C ARG A 349 -4.27 12.58 4.73
N ALA A 350 -3.77 13.24 3.68
CA ALA A 350 -3.35 14.64 3.73
C ALA A 350 -4.52 15.56 4.10
N ASP A 351 -5.70 15.36 3.51
CA ASP A 351 -6.93 16.09 3.81
C ASP A 351 -7.31 15.97 5.29
N ARG A 352 -7.51 14.74 5.78
CA ARG A 352 -7.86 14.50 7.18
C ARG A 352 -6.86 15.10 8.16
N ARG A 353 -5.58 15.09 7.78
CA ARG A 353 -4.51 15.66 8.60
C ARG A 353 -4.59 17.18 8.62
N TRP A 354 -4.81 17.80 7.46
CA TRP A 354 -4.99 19.24 7.34
C TRP A 354 -6.16 19.70 8.22
N ASP A 355 -7.28 18.99 8.16
CA ASP A 355 -8.49 19.30 8.95
C ASP A 355 -8.26 19.16 10.46
N ARG A 356 -7.52 18.13 10.91
CA ARG A 356 -7.24 17.90 12.34
C ARG A 356 -6.30 18.92 12.95
N VAL A 357 -5.33 19.40 12.20
CA VAL A 357 -4.29 20.29 12.72
C VAL A 357 -4.85 21.70 12.92
N GLY A 358 -5.96 22.03 12.25
CA GLY A 358 -6.50 23.38 12.19
C GLY A 358 -5.51 24.27 11.45
N ALA A 359 -5.86 24.69 10.24
CA ALA A 359 -5.03 25.53 9.36
C ALA A 359 -4.27 26.65 10.09
N LYS A 360 -3.08 26.36 10.61
CA LYS A 360 -2.08 27.34 11.00
C LYS A 360 -0.86 26.99 10.19
N PRO A 361 -0.68 27.61 9.02
CA PRO A 361 0.54 27.41 8.28
C PRO A 361 1.69 27.89 9.18
N PRO A 362 2.86 27.24 9.16
CA PRO A 362 3.98 27.61 10.05
C PRO A 362 4.20 29.11 9.90
N ALA A 363 4.23 29.84 11.03
CA ALA A 363 4.46 31.28 10.97
C ALA A 363 5.69 31.54 10.09
N PRO A 364 5.67 32.55 9.20
CA PRO A 364 6.91 32.96 8.54
C PRO A 364 7.97 33.09 9.64
N ALA A 365 9.19 32.62 9.37
CA ALA A 365 10.30 32.81 10.29
C ALA A 365 10.54 34.32 10.44
N THR A 366 9.77 34.96 11.31
CA THR A 366 10.03 36.31 11.78
C THR A 366 11.18 36.14 12.73
N HIS A 367 12.35 36.60 12.32
CA HIS A 367 13.46 36.82 13.23
C HIS A 367 12.97 37.88 14.23
N ASP A 368 12.44 37.42 15.37
CA ASP A 368 12.17 38.30 16.50
C ASP A 368 13.51 38.44 17.25
N PRO A 369 14.17 39.61 17.20
CA PRO A 369 15.46 39.80 17.85
C PRO A 369 15.38 39.72 19.38
N PHE A 370 14.20 39.51 19.97
CA PHE A 370 13.98 39.42 21.41
C PHE A 370 13.44 38.07 21.90
N GLN A 371 13.22 37.08 21.01
CA GLN A 371 12.76 35.75 21.40
C GLN A 371 13.96 34.80 21.56
N TRP A 372 14.33 34.50 22.80
CA TRP A 372 15.45 33.61 23.14
C TRP A 372 15.05 32.15 22.90
N THR A 373 15.19 31.68 21.66
CA THR A 373 15.23 30.26 21.30
C THR A 373 16.64 29.93 20.82
N LEU A 374 17.22 28.84 21.32
CA LEU A 374 18.55 28.36 20.92
C LEU A 374 18.63 28.23 19.40
N GLU A 375 19.48 29.01 18.76
CA GLU A 375 19.75 28.92 17.32
C GLU A 375 20.93 27.98 17.05
N PRO A 376 21.03 27.38 15.85
CA PRO A 376 22.18 26.55 15.48
C PRO A 376 23.55 27.26 15.61
N GLY A 377 23.56 28.61 15.56
CA GLY A 377 24.74 29.43 15.83
C GLY A 377 25.22 29.38 17.29
N ASP A 378 24.30 29.19 18.24
CA ASP A 378 24.58 29.06 19.68
C ASP A 378 25.27 27.73 20.02
N LEU A 379 25.23 26.76 19.09
CA LEU A 379 25.90 25.47 19.19
C LEU A 379 27.26 25.44 18.47
N SER A 380 27.63 26.51 17.75
CA SER A 380 28.89 26.56 17.01
C SER A 380 30.02 27.14 17.86
N ALA A 381 30.80 26.25 18.47
CA ALA A 381 32.17 26.59 18.82
C ALA A 381 32.94 26.86 17.52
N ALA A 382 33.37 28.11 17.35
CA ALA A 382 34.32 28.60 16.35
C ALA A 382 33.84 28.69 14.87
N GLY A 383 33.43 29.91 14.48
CA GLY A 383 34.01 30.56 13.29
C GLY A 383 33.42 30.30 11.90
N ALA A 384 32.13 29.96 11.76
CA ALA A 384 31.47 29.97 10.45
C ALA A 384 30.71 31.31 10.22
N PRO A 385 30.76 31.91 9.02
CA PRO A 385 30.00 33.13 8.73
C PRO A 385 28.49 32.86 8.73
N ASP A 386 27.71 33.78 9.30
CA ASP A 386 26.24 33.79 9.31
C ASP A 386 25.68 33.85 7.88
N SER A 387 25.55 32.70 7.22
CA SER A 387 24.76 32.58 6.00
C SER A 387 23.30 32.37 6.40
N ALA A 388 22.41 33.28 5.99
CA ALA A 388 20.97 33.12 6.18
C ALA A 388 20.52 31.72 5.71
N PRO A 389 19.64 31.02 6.45
CA PRO A 389 19.28 29.65 6.14
C PRO A 389 18.61 29.57 4.75
N THR A 390 18.99 28.57 3.95
CA THR A 390 18.32 28.31 2.67
C THR A 390 16.87 27.90 2.93
N LEU A 391 15.93 28.73 2.46
CA LEU A 391 14.49 28.48 2.59
C LEU A 391 13.89 27.96 1.28
N LEU A 392 13.22 26.82 1.36
CA LEU A 392 12.35 26.32 0.30
C LEU A 392 11.10 27.20 0.21
N LEU A 393 10.85 27.73 -1.00
CA LEU A 393 9.71 28.61 -1.32
C LEU A 393 9.59 29.82 -0.36
N GLY A 394 10.73 30.28 0.18
CA GLY A 394 10.80 31.42 1.11
C GLY A 394 10.19 31.18 2.48
N ARG A 395 9.85 29.94 2.85
CA ARG A 395 9.12 29.65 4.10
C ARG A 395 9.63 28.44 4.89
N TYR A 396 10.09 27.39 4.21
CA TYR A 396 10.42 26.12 4.84
C TYR A 396 11.94 25.94 4.89
N ASP A 397 12.51 25.83 6.09
CA ASP A 397 13.91 25.45 6.24
C ASP A 397 14.10 23.93 6.07
N VAL A 398 15.35 23.48 6.10
CA VAL A 398 15.68 22.05 5.91
C VAL A 398 15.05 21.16 7.00
N HIS A 399 14.94 21.66 8.23
CA HIS A 399 14.34 20.92 9.34
C HIS A 399 12.83 20.74 9.17
N ALA A 400 12.12 21.78 8.72
CA ALA A 400 10.69 21.70 8.41
C ALA A 400 10.43 20.71 7.27
N VAL A 401 11.24 20.75 6.20
CA VAL A 401 11.16 19.79 5.10
C VAL A 401 11.42 18.37 5.61
N ARG A 402 12.50 18.13 6.35
CA ARG A 402 12.82 16.82 6.94
C ARG A 402 11.68 16.28 7.80
N LYS A 403 11.14 17.13 8.68
CA LYS A 403 10.00 16.78 9.54
C LYS A 403 8.78 16.40 8.72
N ASP A 404 8.49 17.12 7.64
CA ASP A 404 7.38 16.77 6.75
C ASP A 404 7.64 15.46 6.02
N LEU A 405 8.82 15.21 5.46
CA LEU A 405 9.14 13.94 4.79
C LEU A 405 8.99 12.72 5.73
N GLU A 406 9.43 12.83 6.98
CA GLU A 406 9.20 11.83 8.02
C GLU A 406 7.70 11.65 8.30
N ARG A 407 7.00 12.79 8.44
CA ARG A 407 5.58 12.87 8.77
C ARG A 407 4.68 12.27 7.68
N PHE A 408 5.04 12.40 6.40
CA PHE A 408 4.36 11.81 5.25
C PHE A 408 4.80 10.37 4.97
N GLY A 409 5.75 9.84 5.74
CA GLY A 409 6.20 8.45 5.61
C GLY A 409 7.20 8.23 4.47
N ILE A 410 7.68 9.29 3.81
CA ILE A 410 8.68 9.21 2.75
C ILE A 410 9.98 8.64 3.32
N PHE A 411 10.42 9.09 4.48
CA PHE A 411 11.60 8.51 5.15
C PHE A 411 11.38 7.07 5.62
N ALA A 412 10.18 6.74 6.10
CA ALA A 412 9.86 5.36 6.45
C ALA A 412 9.93 4.45 5.22
N HIS A 413 9.43 4.92 4.07
CA HIS A 413 9.54 4.24 2.79
C HIS A 413 11.01 4.03 2.37
N LEU A 414 11.85 5.08 2.47
CA LEU A 414 13.28 4.98 2.17
C LEU A 414 14.00 3.97 3.08
N ARG A 415 13.74 4.00 4.39
CA ARG A 415 14.30 3.04 5.35
C ARG A 415 13.87 1.61 5.03
N ASN A 416 12.61 1.39 4.67
CA ASN A 416 12.13 0.07 4.25
C ASN A 416 12.83 -0.45 2.99
N ARG A 417 13.30 0.45 2.11
CA ARG A 417 14.12 0.12 0.93
C ARG A 417 15.61 -0.05 1.22
N GLY A 418 16.01 -0.01 2.49
CA GLY A 418 17.39 -0.23 2.90
C GLY A 418 18.25 1.04 2.93
N TYR A 419 17.65 2.24 2.89
CA TYR A 419 18.34 3.51 3.11
C TYR A 419 18.10 3.98 4.55
N PRO A 420 18.96 3.58 5.51
CA PRO A 420 18.67 3.69 6.94
C PRO A 420 18.67 5.14 7.44
N ASP A 421 19.44 6.03 6.80
CA ASP A 421 19.66 7.39 7.27
C ASP A 421 19.50 8.42 6.14
N PRO A 422 18.27 8.66 5.67
CA PRO A 422 18.04 9.58 4.56
C PRO A 422 18.31 11.03 4.98
N GLU A 423 19.04 11.76 4.14
CA GLU A 423 19.43 13.15 4.37
C GLU A 423 18.79 14.13 3.40
N VAL A 424 18.44 15.33 3.87
CA VAL A 424 17.81 16.38 3.06
C VAL A 424 18.81 17.48 2.78
N GLU A 425 18.88 17.89 1.52
CA GLU A 425 19.61 19.07 1.08
C GLU A 425 18.65 20.06 0.40
N LEU A 426 18.75 21.33 0.81
CA LEU A 426 18.09 22.43 0.14
C LEU A 426 19.11 23.28 -0.61
N GLN A 427 18.91 23.42 -1.91
CA GLN A 427 19.69 24.34 -2.73
C GLN A 427 18.84 25.57 -3.08
N ALA A 428 19.40 26.76 -2.83
CA ALA A 428 18.78 28.02 -3.20
C ALA A 428 18.59 28.14 -4.72
N ALA A 429 17.59 28.92 -5.14
CA ALA A 429 17.26 29.08 -6.55
C ALA A 429 18.41 29.74 -7.33
N THR A 430 19.00 29.04 -8.30
CA THR A 430 19.94 29.60 -9.28
C THR A 430 19.25 29.83 -10.63
N GLY A 431 18.08 30.47 -10.61
CA GLY A 431 17.25 30.76 -11.78
C GLY A 431 15.89 30.05 -11.78
N LEU A 432 15.88 28.73 -11.93
CA LEU A 432 14.67 27.91 -12.16
C LEU A 432 13.99 27.39 -10.87
N GLY A 433 14.06 28.16 -9.78
CA GLY A 433 13.47 27.79 -8.47
C GLY A 433 14.37 26.94 -7.56
N PRO A 434 14.02 26.82 -6.26
CA PRO A 434 14.76 26.01 -5.29
C PRO A 434 14.68 24.51 -5.59
N VAL A 435 15.72 23.78 -5.18
CA VAL A 435 15.81 22.32 -5.34
C VAL A 435 15.87 21.65 -3.98
N VAL A 436 15.06 20.61 -3.81
CA VAL A 436 15.10 19.69 -2.67
C VAL A 436 15.74 18.39 -3.15
N ARG A 437 16.81 17.96 -2.49
CA ARG A 437 17.39 16.62 -2.68
C ARG A 437 17.22 15.79 -1.44
N VAL A 438 16.89 14.52 -1.63
CA VAL A 438 16.93 13.50 -0.59
C VAL A 438 17.93 12.44 -0.98
N TRP A 439 18.92 12.26 -0.12
CA TRP A 439 20.01 11.31 -0.25
C TRP A 439 19.75 10.09 0.63
N GLY A 440 20.30 8.93 0.25
CA GLY A 440 20.11 7.68 0.99
C GLY A 440 20.92 7.55 2.28
N GLU A 441 21.98 8.35 2.40
CA GLU A 441 22.90 8.40 3.52
C GLU A 441 23.57 9.77 3.64
N ALA A 442 24.20 10.04 4.80
CA ALA A 442 24.86 11.30 5.11
C ALA A 442 26.03 11.64 4.17
N GLU A 443 26.70 10.63 3.64
CA GLU A 443 27.78 10.75 2.66
C GLU A 443 27.29 11.15 1.26
N ARG A 444 25.97 11.20 1.05
CA ARG A 444 25.32 11.64 -0.20
C ARG A 444 25.79 10.87 -1.43
N THR A 445 25.86 9.55 -1.33
CA THR A 445 26.29 8.69 -2.44
C THR A 445 25.14 8.29 -3.36
N HIS A 446 23.95 8.06 -2.80
CA HIS A 446 22.76 7.69 -3.56
C HIS A 446 21.75 8.84 -3.54
N LEU A 447 21.58 9.53 -4.68
CA LEU A 447 20.50 10.50 -4.86
C LEU A 447 19.19 9.75 -5.09
N LEU A 448 18.22 9.89 -4.19
CA LEU A 448 16.96 9.14 -4.23
C LEU A 448 15.78 9.98 -4.72
N VAL A 449 15.70 11.23 -4.27
CA VAL A 449 14.67 12.19 -4.66
C VAL A 449 15.33 13.49 -5.06
N GLU A 450 14.95 14.04 -6.20
CA GLU A 450 15.25 15.42 -6.55
C GLU A 450 13.97 16.11 -7.00
N LEU A 451 13.64 17.24 -6.39
CA LEU A 451 12.41 17.97 -6.64
C LEU A 451 12.73 19.44 -6.87
N ARG A 452 12.31 19.98 -8.01
CA ARG A 452 12.43 21.41 -8.34
C ARG A 452 11.06 22.05 -8.32
N LEU A 453 10.91 23.08 -7.49
CA LEU A 453 9.65 23.78 -7.26
C LEU A 453 9.74 25.23 -7.66
N GLU A 454 8.64 25.77 -8.19
CA GLU A 454 8.50 27.18 -8.51
C GLU A 454 7.11 27.68 -8.13
N LEU A 455 7.00 28.94 -7.71
CA LEU A 455 5.72 29.59 -7.47
C LEU A 455 5.28 30.28 -8.77
N ASP A 456 4.21 29.78 -9.38
CA ASP A 456 3.53 30.50 -10.45
C ASP A 456 2.49 31.44 -9.84
N ARG A 457 2.56 32.73 -10.18
CA ARG A 457 1.64 33.75 -9.68
C ARG A 457 0.40 33.92 -10.57
N GLY A 458 -0.04 32.84 -11.21
CA GLY A 458 -1.19 32.84 -12.12
C GLY A 458 -0.86 33.18 -13.56
N THR A 459 0.37 32.95 -14.00
CA THR A 459 0.74 33.22 -15.40
C THR A 459 0.21 32.17 -16.36
N LEU A 460 -0.01 30.93 -15.90
CA LEU A 460 -0.38 29.81 -16.77
C LEU A 460 -1.88 29.51 -16.76
N VAL A 461 -2.54 29.72 -15.63
CA VAL A 461 -3.96 29.34 -15.44
C VAL A 461 -4.79 30.39 -14.72
N ASP A 462 -4.31 31.64 -14.64
CA ASP A 462 -4.96 32.78 -13.96
C ASP A 462 -5.17 32.61 -12.44
N HIS A 463 -4.49 31.63 -11.84
CA HIS A 463 -4.55 31.32 -10.41
C HIS A 463 -3.16 31.00 -9.86
N PRO A 464 -2.84 31.35 -8.61
CA PRO A 464 -1.52 31.04 -8.04
C PRO A 464 -1.32 29.53 -7.88
N MET A 465 -0.26 28.99 -8.50
CA MET A 465 0.03 27.55 -8.53
C MET A 465 1.42 27.23 -7.95
N LEU A 466 1.56 26.02 -7.42
CA LEU A 466 2.85 25.40 -7.19
C LEU A 466 3.26 24.63 -8.44
N ARG A 467 4.36 25.00 -9.09
CA ARG A 467 4.85 24.32 -10.29
C ARG A 467 5.97 23.37 -9.93
N VAL A 468 5.82 22.11 -10.33
CA VAL A 468 6.82 21.05 -10.24
C VAL A 468 7.49 20.95 -11.59
N GLU A 469 8.67 21.56 -11.69
CA GLU A 469 9.48 21.60 -12.93
C GLU A 469 10.23 20.29 -13.16
N TRP A 470 10.61 19.62 -12.06
CA TRP A 470 11.35 18.38 -12.10
C TRP A 470 11.02 17.54 -10.87
N LEU A 471 10.82 16.24 -11.09
CA LEU A 471 10.66 15.24 -10.03
C LEU A 471 11.39 13.96 -10.44
N LEU A 472 12.47 13.68 -9.73
CA LEU A 472 13.21 12.43 -9.79
C LEU A 472 12.85 11.58 -8.58
N LEU A 473 12.52 10.31 -8.82
CA LEU A 473 12.29 9.29 -7.80
C LEU A 473 12.97 8.00 -8.26
N GLN A 474 14.17 7.74 -7.76
CA GLN A 474 15.01 6.65 -8.25
C GLN A 474 15.59 5.80 -7.13
N ASP A 475 15.81 4.52 -7.40
CA ASP A 475 16.43 3.57 -6.49
C ASP A 475 17.74 3.06 -7.10
N PRO A 476 18.88 3.71 -6.79
CA PRO A 476 20.18 3.33 -7.35
C PRO A 476 20.66 1.92 -7.00
N ARG A 477 20.06 1.29 -5.98
CA ARG A 477 20.37 -0.08 -5.56
C ARG A 477 19.54 -1.13 -6.29
N ALA A 478 18.48 -0.71 -6.99
CA ALA A 478 17.66 -1.60 -7.80
C ALA A 478 18.25 -1.77 -9.21
N SER A 479 17.95 -2.90 -9.85
CA SER A 479 18.30 -3.18 -11.24
C SER A 479 17.05 -3.27 -12.11
N PHE A 480 17.17 -2.86 -13.38
CA PHE A 480 16.11 -3.09 -14.37
C PHE A 480 15.93 -4.59 -14.63
N THR A 481 14.72 -4.99 -15.01
CA THR A 481 14.38 -6.37 -15.36
C THR A 481 13.73 -6.41 -16.74
N GLU A 482 13.62 -7.58 -17.36
CA GLU A 482 12.88 -7.73 -18.62
C GLU A 482 11.43 -7.25 -18.51
N ALA A 483 10.80 -7.49 -17.35
CA ALA A 483 9.45 -7.01 -17.06
C ALA A 483 9.36 -5.50 -16.77
N ARG A 484 10.50 -4.86 -16.45
CA ARG A 484 10.59 -3.44 -16.12
C ARG A 484 11.85 -2.83 -16.75
N PRO A 485 11.87 -2.68 -18.08
CA PRO A 485 13.00 -2.09 -18.78
C PRO A 485 13.12 -0.58 -18.47
N PRO A 486 14.29 0.02 -18.72
CA PRO A 486 14.48 1.46 -18.56
C PRO A 486 13.59 2.26 -19.49
N LEU A 487 12.97 3.32 -18.97
CA LEU A 487 12.29 4.33 -19.77
C LEU A 487 13.26 5.46 -20.17
N PRO A 488 12.97 6.22 -21.24
CA PRO A 488 13.77 7.39 -21.61
C PRO A 488 14.03 8.31 -20.43
N GLY A 489 15.29 8.73 -20.24
CA GLY A 489 15.70 9.60 -19.13
C GLY A 489 15.89 8.89 -17.78
N GLN A 490 15.69 7.57 -17.68
CA GLN A 490 15.97 6.82 -16.44
C GLN A 490 17.38 6.24 -16.42
N GLU A 491 18.11 6.53 -15.35
CA GLU A 491 19.38 5.87 -15.03
C GLU A 491 19.17 4.67 -14.09
N HIS A 492 18.15 4.75 -13.23
CA HIS A 492 17.84 3.73 -12.23
C HIS A 492 16.33 3.42 -12.19
N PRO A 493 15.92 2.22 -11.71
CA PRO A 493 14.51 1.91 -11.50
C PRO A 493 13.83 2.90 -10.56
N GLY A 494 12.55 3.16 -10.77
CA GLY A 494 11.81 4.11 -9.97
C GLY A 494 11.64 3.68 -8.51
N LEU A 495 11.89 4.60 -7.57
CA LEU A 495 11.84 4.42 -6.11
C LEU A 495 10.45 4.10 -5.56
N GLY A 496 9.39 4.36 -6.31
CA GLY A 496 8.02 4.40 -5.77
C GLY A 496 7.81 5.61 -4.84
N GLY A 497 6.73 5.60 -4.06
CA GLY A 497 6.43 6.68 -3.10
C GLY A 497 5.91 7.99 -3.72
N LEU A 498 5.61 8.01 -5.03
CA LEU A 498 5.05 9.18 -5.72
C LEU A 498 3.78 9.71 -5.02
N ALA A 499 2.92 8.81 -4.56
CA ALA A 499 1.70 9.16 -3.84
C ALA A 499 1.98 10.00 -2.58
N ASP A 500 2.99 9.63 -1.80
CA ASP A 500 3.37 10.31 -0.57
C ASP A 500 4.03 11.67 -0.86
N VAL A 501 4.85 11.75 -1.92
CA VAL A 501 5.45 13.00 -2.40
C VAL A 501 4.36 13.97 -2.87
N VAL A 502 3.40 13.51 -3.68
CA VAL A 502 2.29 14.36 -4.14
C VAL A 502 1.41 14.80 -2.96
N ALA A 503 1.15 13.93 -1.98
CA ALA A 503 0.41 14.31 -0.78
C ALA A 503 1.13 15.38 0.06
N TRP A 504 2.46 15.29 0.15
CA TRP A 504 3.29 16.35 0.74
C TRP A 504 3.18 17.66 -0.04
N LEU A 505 3.29 17.62 -1.38
CA LEU A 505 3.14 18.79 -2.24
C LEU A 505 1.77 19.47 -2.12
N VAL A 506 0.69 18.69 -2.00
CA VAL A 506 -0.67 19.23 -1.74
C VAL A 506 -0.73 19.95 -0.40
N THR A 507 0.00 19.45 0.60
CA THR A 507 0.07 20.11 1.91
C THR A 507 0.90 21.39 1.85
N LEU A 508 2.00 21.42 1.10
CA LEU A 508 2.76 22.65 0.82
C LEU A 508 1.89 23.68 0.08
N CYS A 509 1.16 23.25 -0.97
CA CYS A 509 0.24 24.07 -1.74
C CYS A 509 -0.79 24.76 -0.83
N ARG A 510 -1.43 24.01 0.07
CA ARG A 510 -2.38 24.57 1.06
C ARG A 510 -1.70 25.48 2.07
N GLY A 511 -0.52 25.10 2.56
CA GLY A 511 0.29 25.92 3.48
C GLY A 511 0.63 27.29 2.92
N LEU A 512 0.85 27.36 1.61
CA LEU A 512 1.16 28.57 0.85
C LEU A 512 -0.08 29.29 0.30
N ALA A 513 -1.29 28.80 0.60
CA ALA A 513 -2.56 29.34 0.09
C ALA A 513 -2.62 29.41 -1.44
N LEU A 514 -2.04 28.41 -2.11
CA LEU A 514 -2.07 28.25 -3.57
C LEU A 514 -3.30 27.44 -3.99
N ASP A 515 -3.76 27.67 -5.22
CA ASP A 515 -4.99 27.10 -5.76
C ASP A 515 -4.80 25.72 -6.37
N GLY A 516 -3.58 25.35 -6.75
CA GLY A 516 -3.29 24.00 -7.24
C GLY A 516 -1.81 23.77 -7.54
N ILE A 517 -1.53 22.58 -8.07
CA ILE A 517 -0.18 22.14 -8.44
C ILE A 517 -0.14 21.87 -9.94
N LEU A 518 0.88 22.39 -10.62
CA LEU A 518 1.19 22.11 -12.02
C LEU A 518 2.38 21.15 -12.11
N PHE A 519 2.27 20.11 -12.91
CA PHE A 519 3.33 19.14 -13.17
C PHE A 519 3.75 19.22 -14.63
N ARG A 520 5.04 19.46 -14.87
CA ARG A 520 5.62 19.37 -16.21
C ARG A 520 5.93 17.91 -16.53
N THR A 521 5.50 17.46 -17.70
CA THR A 521 5.75 16.10 -18.19
C THR A 521 6.60 16.12 -19.45
N ALA A 522 7.93 16.11 -19.27
CA ALA A 522 8.89 16.18 -20.37
C ALA A 522 8.86 14.95 -21.29
N HIS A 523 8.52 13.77 -20.74
CA HIS A 523 8.38 12.55 -21.53
C HIS A 523 6.94 12.04 -21.55
N TRP A 524 6.54 11.45 -22.68
CA TRP A 524 5.19 10.90 -22.87
C TRP A 524 4.82 9.87 -21.80
N HIS A 525 5.75 9.01 -21.41
CA HIS A 525 5.49 7.98 -20.40
C HIS A 525 5.15 8.59 -19.02
N VAL A 526 5.70 9.75 -18.68
CA VAL A 526 5.37 10.47 -17.44
C VAL A 526 3.92 10.95 -17.51
N ALA A 527 3.50 11.57 -18.62
CA ALA A 527 2.11 11.98 -18.82
C ALA A 527 1.17 10.77 -18.86
N ALA A 528 1.59 9.68 -19.51
CA ALA A 528 0.84 8.45 -19.57
C ALA A 528 0.58 7.89 -18.16
N LEU A 529 1.58 7.84 -17.29
CA LEU A 529 1.40 7.36 -15.93
C LEU A 529 0.59 8.35 -15.07
N ALA A 530 0.88 9.65 -15.18
CA ALA A 530 0.27 10.69 -14.35
C ALA A 530 -1.21 10.97 -14.67
N ARG A 531 -1.67 10.77 -15.92
CA ARG A 531 -3.06 11.05 -16.35
C ARG A 531 -4.13 10.32 -15.54
N ARG A 532 -3.79 9.20 -14.90
CA ARG A 532 -4.70 8.42 -14.04
C ARG A 532 -5.18 9.24 -12.85
N HIS A 533 -4.42 10.28 -12.52
CA HIS A 533 -4.50 10.98 -11.25
C HIS A 533 -4.58 12.50 -11.44
N LEU A 534 -3.93 13.02 -12.48
CA LEU A 534 -3.89 14.43 -12.80
C LEU A 534 -4.85 14.74 -13.96
N ARG A 535 -5.07 16.02 -14.24
CA ARG A 535 -5.85 16.48 -15.39
C ARG A 535 -5.00 17.32 -16.33
N PHE A 536 -5.39 17.41 -17.59
CA PHE A 536 -4.69 18.29 -18.52
C PHE A 536 -5.08 19.73 -18.26
N VAL A 537 -4.15 20.66 -18.41
CA VAL A 537 -4.43 22.09 -18.28
C VAL A 537 -5.27 22.60 -19.44
N SER A 538 -4.98 22.13 -20.66
CA SER A 538 -5.67 22.53 -21.88
C SER A 538 -6.33 21.34 -22.59
N ARG A 539 -7.38 21.63 -23.36
CA ARG A 539 -8.07 20.62 -24.19
C ARG A 539 -7.17 20.16 -25.34
N GLU A 540 -6.35 21.06 -25.87
CA GLU A 540 -5.37 20.77 -26.92
C GLU A 540 -4.35 19.72 -26.47
N ASP A 541 -3.81 19.84 -25.25
CA ASP A 541 -2.88 18.86 -24.69
C ASP A 541 -3.54 17.48 -24.50
N ALA A 542 -4.80 17.46 -24.03
CA ALA A 542 -5.55 16.22 -23.86
C ALA A 542 -5.83 15.53 -25.20
N GLU A 543 -6.17 16.29 -26.24
CA GLU A 543 -6.40 15.77 -27.59
C GLU A 543 -5.09 15.29 -28.23
N ARG A 544 -3.99 16.05 -28.06
CA ARG A 544 -2.65 15.65 -28.52
C ARG A 544 -2.20 14.36 -27.86
N PHE A 545 -2.33 14.27 -26.53
CA PHE A 545 -2.06 13.04 -25.80
C PHE A 545 -2.89 11.88 -26.36
N GLY A 546 -4.19 12.09 -26.57
CA GLY A 546 -5.09 11.08 -27.13
C GLY A 546 -4.64 10.53 -28.50
N ARG A 547 -4.18 11.40 -29.41
CA ARG A 547 -3.66 10.99 -30.73
C ARG A 547 -2.39 10.15 -30.61
N VAL A 548 -1.44 10.56 -29.78
CA VAL A 548 -0.21 9.79 -29.54
C VAL A 548 -0.54 8.44 -28.91
N ALA A 549 -1.42 8.45 -27.91
CA ALA A 549 -1.82 7.26 -27.18
C ALA A 549 -2.53 6.22 -28.07
N GLU A 550 -3.33 6.69 -29.03
CA GLU A 550 -3.95 5.85 -30.05
C GLU A 550 -2.93 5.23 -31.01
N ALA A 551 -1.98 6.02 -31.49
CA ALA A 551 -0.94 5.54 -32.40
C ALA A 551 -0.01 4.50 -31.74
N MET A 552 0.19 4.62 -30.42
CA MET A 552 1.01 3.71 -29.63
C MET A 552 0.26 2.46 -29.15
N ARG A 553 -1.03 2.30 -29.50
CA ARG A 553 -1.85 1.15 -29.10
C ARG A 553 -1.18 -0.18 -29.48
N GLY A 554 -1.26 -1.14 -28.55
CA GLY A 554 -0.71 -2.50 -28.74
C GLY A 554 0.80 -2.64 -28.45
N ARG A 555 1.49 -1.54 -28.16
CA ARG A 555 2.88 -1.55 -27.67
C ARG A 555 2.93 -1.56 -26.15
N SER A 556 4.05 -1.95 -25.56
CA SER A 556 4.37 -1.70 -24.15
C SER A 556 4.70 -0.23 -23.91
N LEU A 557 4.60 0.22 -22.65
CA LEU A 557 4.92 1.60 -22.28
C LEU A 557 6.36 1.99 -22.70
N ALA A 558 7.31 1.08 -22.52
CA ALA A 558 8.71 1.30 -22.83
C ALA A 558 8.97 1.38 -24.34
N GLU A 559 8.35 0.52 -25.14
CA GLU A 559 8.45 0.57 -26.60
C GLU A 559 7.89 1.88 -27.14
N ALA A 560 6.70 2.28 -26.67
CA ALA A 560 6.06 3.53 -27.06
C ALA A 560 6.91 4.75 -26.69
N ALA A 561 7.47 4.77 -25.47
CA ALA A 561 8.32 5.86 -25.02
C ALA A 561 9.62 5.94 -25.83
N ALA A 562 10.27 4.81 -26.09
CA ALA A 562 11.50 4.76 -26.88
C ALA A 562 11.29 5.10 -28.35
N GLU A 563 10.11 4.84 -28.92
CA GLU A 563 9.74 5.27 -30.27
C GLU A 563 9.58 6.79 -30.35
N LEU A 564 8.90 7.40 -29.37
CA LEU A 564 8.69 8.85 -29.33
C LEU A 564 9.99 9.63 -29.11
N GLU A 565 10.90 9.12 -28.26
CA GLU A 565 12.18 9.76 -27.97
C GLU A 565 13.12 9.76 -29.20
N ARG A 566 13.06 8.71 -30.03
CA ARG A 566 13.86 8.59 -31.26
C ARG A 566 13.29 9.37 -32.44
N GLY A 567 12.14 10.00 -32.28
CA GLY A 567 11.31 10.54 -33.36
C GLY A 567 10.46 9.43 -33.98
N SER A 568 9.14 9.48 -33.76
CA SER A 568 8.25 8.38 -34.13
C SER A 568 8.19 8.17 -35.65
N SER A 569 8.28 6.91 -36.07
CA SER A 569 7.97 6.49 -37.44
C SER A 569 6.46 6.43 -37.71
N SER A 570 5.64 6.51 -36.67
CA SER A 570 4.18 6.51 -36.76
C SER A 570 3.68 7.91 -37.11
N ALA A 571 2.81 7.98 -38.11
CA ALA A 571 2.19 9.23 -38.54
C ALA A 571 0.87 9.47 -37.78
N ASP A 572 0.61 10.73 -37.43
CA ASP A 572 -0.70 11.16 -36.93
C ASP A 572 -1.77 10.81 -37.98
N VAL A 573 -2.79 10.05 -37.58
CA VAL A 573 -3.87 9.55 -38.46
C VAL A 573 -4.65 10.69 -39.13
N GLY A 574 -4.66 11.89 -38.54
CA GLY A 574 -5.32 13.08 -39.09
C GLY A 574 -4.43 13.97 -39.95
N THR A 575 -3.12 14.05 -39.69
CA THR A 575 -2.22 15.03 -40.37
C THR A 575 -1.11 14.41 -41.22
N GLY A 576 -0.81 13.12 -41.05
CA GLY A 576 0.26 12.43 -41.78
C GLY A 576 1.68 12.81 -41.32
N ALA A 577 1.82 13.70 -40.32
CA ALA A 577 3.10 14.11 -39.77
C ALA A 577 3.63 13.12 -38.72
N ALA A 578 4.96 13.03 -38.58
CA ALA A 578 5.60 12.24 -37.53
C ALA A 578 5.15 12.70 -36.14
N LEU A 579 4.77 11.76 -35.28
CA LEU A 579 4.34 12.06 -33.92
C LEU A 579 5.56 12.47 -33.07
N ALA A 580 5.58 13.72 -32.63
CA ALA A 580 6.55 14.23 -31.66
C ALA A 580 5.86 14.51 -30.32
N TRP A 581 6.57 14.24 -29.23
CA TRP A 581 6.16 14.65 -27.89
C TRP A 581 6.85 15.96 -27.51
N ASP A 582 6.06 16.95 -27.11
CA ASP A 582 6.58 18.15 -26.45
C ASP A 582 6.09 18.18 -25.01
N ASP A 583 6.81 18.93 -24.19
CA ASP A 583 6.47 19.18 -22.80
C ASP A 583 5.04 19.72 -22.68
N MET A 584 4.30 19.16 -21.71
CA MET A 584 2.97 19.64 -21.37
C MET A 584 2.78 19.73 -19.86
N LEU A 585 1.70 20.41 -19.47
CA LEU A 585 1.34 20.63 -18.08
C LEU A 585 0.10 19.83 -17.69
N LEU A 586 0.24 19.11 -16.59
CA LEU A 586 -0.85 18.47 -15.88
C LEU A 586 -1.14 19.23 -14.58
N VAL A 587 -2.37 19.17 -14.09
CA VAL A 587 -2.82 19.91 -12.91
C VAL A 587 -3.45 19.00 -11.84
N ILE A 588 -3.19 19.33 -10.58
CA ILE A 588 -3.94 18.89 -9.41
C ILE A 588 -4.62 20.12 -8.81
N PRO A 589 -5.95 20.25 -8.93
CA PRO A 589 -6.68 21.31 -8.23
C PRO A 589 -6.69 21.03 -6.73
N VAL A 590 -6.39 22.05 -5.90
CA VAL A 590 -6.29 21.90 -4.44
C VAL A 590 -7.16 22.90 -3.69
N GLY A 591 -7.05 24.19 -4.06
CA GLY A 591 -7.76 25.30 -3.44
C GLY A 591 -9.16 25.50 -4.00
N SER A 592 -9.98 26.26 -3.26
CA SER A 592 -11.33 26.60 -3.67
C SER A 592 -11.39 27.55 -4.86
N GLY A 593 -10.31 28.26 -5.20
CA GLY A 593 -10.27 29.17 -6.35
C GLY A 593 -10.47 28.45 -7.68
N LEU A 594 -10.13 27.16 -7.77
CA LEU A 594 -10.37 26.31 -8.95
C LEU A 594 -11.68 25.52 -8.87
N ALA A 595 -12.50 25.73 -7.82
CA ALA A 595 -13.75 25.02 -7.66
C ALA A 595 -14.75 25.41 -8.78
N GLY A 596 -15.19 24.43 -9.56
CA GLY A 596 -16.10 24.65 -10.70
C GLY A 596 -15.42 24.74 -12.07
N ARG A 597 -14.08 24.84 -12.12
CA ARG A 597 -13.35 24.72 -13.39
C ARG A 597 -13.34 23.27 -13.86
N THR A 598 -13.84 23.02 -15.06
CA THR A 598 -13.78 21.71 -15.72
C THR A 598 -12.43 21.52 -16.37
N TRP A 599 -11.72 20.48 -15.95
CA TRP A 599 -10.43 20.13 -16.53
C TRP A 599 -10.60 19.00 -17.55
N PRO A 600 -9.98 19.09 -18.73
CA PRO A 600 -10.00 18.04 -19.73
C PRO A 600 -9.47 16.71 -19.16
N SER A 601 -10.17 15.64 -19.50
CA SER A 601 -9.71 14.26 -19.32
C SER A 601 -9.24 13.71 -20.66
N PRO A 602 -8.28 12.77 -20.69
CA PRO A 602 -7.88 12.13 -21.94
C PRO A 602 -9.06 11.33 -22.53
N PRO A 603 -9.19 11.24 -23.87
CA PRO A 603 -10.24 10.46 -24.50
C PRO A 603 -10.02 8.95 -24.31
N GLY A 604 -11.06 8.23 -23.85
CA GLY A 604 -11.10 6.75 -23.77
C GLY A 604 -11.41 6.18 -22.38
N PRO A 605 -11.86 4.90 -22.27
CA PRO A 605 -12.06 4.24 -20.98
C PRO A 605 -10.72 4.09 -20.24
N GLU A 606 -10.71 4.45 -18.95
CA GLU A 606 -9.51 4.76 -18.14
C GLU A 606 -8.38 3.70 -18.10
N ASP A 607 -8.60 2.45 -18.52
CA ASP A 607 -7.60 1.37 -18.36
C ASP A 607 -7.57 0.30 -19.49
N ALA A 608 -8.35 0.42 -20.57
CA ALA A 608 -8.58 -0.74 -21.47
C ALA A 608 -7.61 -0.85 -22.67
N ASN A 609 -7.08 0.24 -23.22
CA ASN A 609 -6.44 0.23 -24.55
C ASN A 609 -5.07 0.93 -24.64
N LEU A 610 -4.46 1.28 -23.51
CA LEU A 610 -3.19 2.01 -23.51
C LEU A 610 -2.01 1.10 -23.14
N PRO A 611 -0.80 1.37 -23.69
CA PRO A 611 0.42 0.66 -23.33
C PRO A 611 0.56 0.54 -21.82
N ARG A 612 0.67 -0.71 -21.33
CA ARG A 612 0.91 -1.00 -19.91
C ARG A 612 2.40 -1.05 -19.62
#